data_AF-A0A317YKV0-F1
#
_entry.id   AF-A0A317YKV0-F1
#
_cell.length_a   1.000
_cell.length_b   1.000
_cell.length_c   1.000
_cell.angle_alpha   90.00
_cell.angle_beta   90.00
_cell.angle_gamma   90.00
#
_symmetry.space_group_name_H-M   'P 1'
#
loop_
_entity.id
_entity.type
_entity.pdbx_description
1 polymer ?
#
loop_
_entity_poly.entity_id
_entity_poly.type
_entity_poly.pdbx_seq_one_letter_code
_entity_poly.pdbx_strand_id
1 'polypeptide(L)'
;LGYKHQGFPVGYDSMSQIRWLSVLDLKDKTEDQLLKEMDYQTRRNIKKTYDIGVKTKTLTIDETQTFFDLFHMAEEKHGFKFRELPYFEEMQKLYDDHAMLKLAYIDLNEYLKTIQLKQQQL
;
A
#
# COMPACT_ATOMS: atom_id res chain seq x y z
N LEU A 1 7.87 -39.09 13.81
CA LEU A 1 8.23 -38.19 12.69
C LEU A 1 9.57 -37.48 12.90
N GLY A 2 10.06 -37.25 14.13
CA GLY A 2 11.47 -36.85 14.34
C GLY A 2 11.84 -35.40 13.98
N TYR A 3 10.86 -34.54 13.68
CA TYR A 3 11.09 -33.13 13.38
C TYR A 3 11.66 -32.38 14.60
N LYS A 4 12.61 -31.48 14.34
CA LYS A 4 13.21 -30.60 15.34
C LYS A 4 12.71 -29.18 15.14
N HIS A 5 12.10 -28.61 16.17
CA HIS A 5 11.65 -27.23 16.17
C HIS A 5 12.85 -26.26 16.19
N GLN A 6 12.82 -25.22 15.35
CA GLN A 6 13.90 -24.23 15.20
C GLN A 6 13.92 -23.17 16.33
N GLY A 7 13.05 -23.29 17.33
CA GLY A 7 12.92 -22.32 18.42
C GLY A 7 11.91 -21.22 18.11
N PHE A 8 11.92 -20.16 18.92
CA PHE A 8 10.99 -19.01 18.83
C PHE A 8 11.72 -17.72 18.44
N PRO A 9 12.37 -17.66 17.27
CA PRO A 9 13.10 -16.46 16.86
C PRO A 9 12.13 -15.28 16.67
N VAL A 10 12.65 -14.08 16.93
CA VAL A 10 11.98 -12.80 16.70
C VAL A 10 12.83 -11.96 15.75
N GLY A 11 12.19 -11.04 15.03
CA GLY A 11 12.87 -10.19 14.03
C GLY A 11 12.84 -10.78 12.62
N TYR A 12 13.69 -10.23 11.76
CA TYR A 12 13.80 -10.61 10.35
C TYR A 12 14.96 -11.58 10.16
N ASP A 13 14.70 -12.66 9.43
CA ASP A 13 15.68 -13.68 9.07
C ASP A 13 15.53 -14.00 7.58
N SER A 14 16.65 -14.20 6.89
CA SER A 14 16.66 -14.41 5.44
C SER A 14 16.23 -15.82 5.03
N MET A 15 16.19 -16.77 5.97
CA MET A 15 15.98 -18.20 5.72
C MET A 15 14.64 -18.71 6.27
N SER A 16 13.94 -17.91 7.06
CA SER A 16 12.69 -18.29 7.72
C SER A 16 11.59 -17.25 7.54
N GLN A 17 10.35 -17.73 7.60
CA GLN A 17 9.18 -16.87 7.51
C GLN A 17 8.98 -16.09 8.81
N ILE A 18 8.46 -14.87 8.68
CA ILE A 18 8.11 -14.03 9.83
C ILE A 18 7.02 -14.73 10.64
N ARG A 19 7.20 -14.78 11.96
CA ARG A 19 6.29 -15.47 12.88
C ARG A 19 5.17 -14.59 13.43
N TRP A 20 5.35 -13.28 13.41
CA TRP A 20 4.42 -12.31 13.98
C TRP A 20 3.83 -11.47 12.85
N LEU A 21 2.53 -11.61 12.62
CA LEU A 21 1.80 -10.90 11.58
C LEU A 21 0.81 -9.93 12.23
N SER A 22 0.77 -8.70 11.72
CA SER A 22 -0.32 -7.77 12.03
C SER A 22 -1.48 -8.09 11.09
N VAL A 23 -2.58 -8.62 11.64
CA VAL A 23 -3.74 -9.06 10.86
C VAL A 23 -4.95 -8.21 11.23
N LEU A 24 -5.58 -7.61 10.23
CA LEU A 24 -6.85 -6.91 10.38
C LEU A 24 -8.00 -7.86 10.04
N ASP A 25 -8.85 -8.17 11.03
CA ASP A 25 -10.04 -8.99 10.82
C ASP A 25 -11.16 -8.17 10.18
N LEU A 26 -11.55 -8.58 8.98
CA LEU A 26 -12.59 -7.95 8.15
C LEU A 26 -13.93 -8.68 8.21
N LYS A 27 -13.99 -9.84 8.87
CA LYS A 27 -15.18 -10.69 8.84
C LYS A 27 -16.39 -9.95 9.42
N ASP A 28 -17.49 -9.95 8.66
CA ASP A 28 -18.78 -9.34 9.04
C ASP A 28 -18.72 -7.84 9.37
N LYS A 29 -17.69 -7.12 8.88
CA LYS A 29 -17.53 -5.67 9.09
C LYS A 29 -17.78 -4.86 7.83
N THR A 30 -18.45 -3.72 7.99
CA THR A 30 -18.56 -2.69 6.96
C THR A 30 -17.34 -1.76 6.96
N GLU A 31 -17.12 -1.03 5.88
CA GLU A 31 -16.05 -0.01 5.80
C GLU A 31 -16.15 1.04 6.91
N ASP A 32 -17.36 1.51 7.22
CA ASP A 32 -17.61 2.47 8.29
C ASP A 32 -17.26 1.92 9.68
N GLN A 33 -17.58 0.64 9.93
CA GLN A 33 -17.21 -0.03 11.17
C GLN A 33 -15.69 -0.16 11.28
N LEU A 34 -15.01 -0.60 10.22
CA LEU A 34 -13.55 -0.70 10.19
C LEU A 34 -12.88 0.64 10.48
N LEU A 35 -13.31 1.72 9.82
CA LEU A 35 -12.77 3.06 10.06
C LEU A 35 -13.03 3.55 11.48
N LYS A 36 -14.18 3.22 12.06
CA LYS A 36 -14.54 3.61 13.44
C LYS A 36 -13.68 2.88 14.48
N GLU A 37 -13.34 1.62 14.23
CA GLU A 37 -12.51 0.77 15.11
C GLU A 37 -11.02 1.14 15.09
N MET A 38 -10.54 1.77 14.01
CA MET A 38 -9.18 2.30 13.97
C MET A 38 -8.93 3.36 15.06
N ASP A 39 -7.68 3.49 15.49
CA ASP A 39 -7.28 4.57 16.38
C ASP A 39 -7.60 5.93 15.73
N TYR A 40 -7.79 6.94 16.59
CA TYR A 40 -8.22 8.26 16.17
C TYR A 40 -7.28 8.89 15.13
N GLN A 41 -5.97 8.74 15.29
CA GLN A 41 -4.99 9.36 14.40
C GLN A 41 -5.01 8.70 13.02
N THR A 42 -5.06 7.37 12.96
CA THR A 42 -5.20 6.61 11.70
C THR A 42 -6.48 6.98 10.97
N ARG A 43 -7.64 6.95 11.65
CA ARG A 43 -8.92 7.35 11.04
C ARG A 43 -8.87 8.79 10.52
N ARG A 44 -8.30 9.73 11.28
CA ARG A 44 -8.16 11.14 10.88
C ARG A 44 -7.26 11.28 9.64
N ASN A 45 -6.15 10.55 9.59
CA ASN A 45 -5.23 10.59 8.45
C ASN A 45 -5.88 10.05 7.17
N ILE A 46 -6.62 8.93 7.27
CA ILE A 46 -7.37 8.39 6.13
C ILE A 46 -8.44 9.38 5.66
N LYS A 47 -9.21 9.99 6.57
CA LYS A 47 -10.21 10.99 6.16
C LYS A 47 -9.60 12.18 5.42
N LYS A 48 -8.44 12.65 5.91
CA LYS A 48 -7.70 13.74 5.28
C LYS A 48 -7.28 13.41 3.85
N THR A 49 -7.01 12.15 3.50
CA THR A 49 -6.66 11.79 2.11
C THR A 49 -7.81 12.06 1.14
N TYR A 50 -9.05 11.87 1.57
CA TYR A 50 -10.22 12.23 0.76
C TYR A 50 -10.34 13.75 0.59
N ASP A 51 -10.16 14.51 1.67
CA ASP A 51 -10.29 15.97 1.66
C ASP A 51 -9.28 16.66 0.74
N ILE A 52 -8.06 16.12 0.66
CA ILE A 52 -6.99 16.65 -0.20
C ILE A 52 -7.01 16.06 -1.62
N GLY A 53 -7.99 15.21 -1.95
CA GLY A 53 -8.19 14.69 -3.29
C GLY A 53 -7.22 13.59 -3.71
N VAL A 54 -6.68 12.82 -2.76
CA VAL A 54 -5.91 11.61 -3.11
C VAL A 54 -6.83 10.59 -3.75
N LYS A 55 -6.39 10.06 -4.89
CA LYS A 55 -7.01 8.96 -5.61
C LYS A 55 -6.11 7.74 -5.57
N THR A 56 -6.69 6.58 -5.85
CA THR A 56 -5.94 5.36 -6.07
C THR A 56 -6.28 4.78 -7.44
N LYS A 57 -5.29 4.19 -8.11
CA LYS A 57 -5.52 3.36 -9.30
C LYS A 57 -4.78 2.04 -9.17
N THR A 58 -5.36 0.98 -9.72
CA THR A 58 -4.64 -0.29 -9.95
C THR A 58 -3.82 -0.11 -11.23
N LEU A 59 -2.53 -0.41 -11.17
CA LEU A 59 -1.63 -0.29 -12.30
C LEU A 59 -1.71 -1.53 -13.18
N THR A 60 -1.58 -1.31 -14.47
CA THR A 60 -1.34 -2.37 -15.45
C THR A 60 0.13 -2.78 -15.47
N ILE A 61 0.43 -3.91 -16.10
CA ILE A 61 1.82 -4.38 -16.21
C ILE A 61 2.72 -3.37 -16.95
N ASP A 62 2.19 -2.66 -17.95
CA ASP A 62 2.92 -1.63 -18.70
C ASP A 62 3.29 -0.41 -17.83
N GLU A 63 2.60 -0.24 -16.69
CA GLU A 63 2.85 0.83 -15.72
C GLU A 63 3.76 0.37 -14.55
N THR A 64 4.26 -0.86 -14.57
CA THR A 64 5.11 -1.41 -13.49
C THR A 64 6.39 -0.61 -13.29
N GLN A 65 6.98 -0.07 -14.37
CA GLN A 65 8.16 0.78 -14.29
C GLN A 65 7.89 2.03 -13.43
N THR A 66 6.73 2.68 -13.60
CA THR A 66 6.36 3.85 -12.79
C THR A 66 6.25 3.52 -11.31
N PHE A 67 5.69 2.36 -10.97
CA PHE A 67 5.71 1.87 -9.59
C PHE A 67 7.14 1.69 -9.09
N PHE A 68 7.99 1.03 -9.87
CA PHE A 68 9.37 0.73 -9.50
C PHE A 68 10.21 1.99 -9.28
N ASP A 69 10.07 3.01 -10.12
CA ASP A 69 10.79 4.29 -9.97
C ASP A 69 10.44 4.99 -8.64
N LEU A 70 9.15 5.05 -8.31
CA LEU A 70 8.67 5.59 -7.03
C LEU A 70 9.16 4.77 -5.84
N PHE A 71 9.21 3.45 -6.02
CA PHE A 71 9.64 2.51 -5.00
C PHE A 71 11.13 2.60 -4.72
N HIS A 72 11.96 2.77 -5.76
CA HIS A 72 13.40 2.94 -5.64
C HIS A 72 13.78 4.26 -4.96
N MET A 73 13.04 5.35 -5.21
CA MET A 73 13.22 6.60 -4.44
C MET A 73 12.96 6.41 -2.94
N ALA A 74 12.04 5.50 -2.57
CA ALA A 74 11.79 5.17 -1.16
C ALA A 74 12.91 4.31 -0.56
N GLU A 75 13.46 3.36 -1.32
CA GLU A 75 14.63 2.57 -0.94
C GLU A 75 15.83 3.45 -0.57
N GLU A 76 16.21 4.38 -1.44
CA GLU A 76 17.34 5.29 -1.20
C GLU A 76 17.14 6.11 0.08
N LYS A 77 15.89 6.52 0.34
CA LYS A 77 15.54 7.32 1.51
C LYS A 77 15.55 6.51 2.82
N HIS A 78 15.14 5.24 2.77
CA HIS A 78 14.88 4.43 3.97
C HIS A 78 15.94 3.36 4.25
N GLY A 79 16.89 3.13 3.34
CA GLY A 79 18.05 2.27 3.56
C GLY A 79 17.74 0.76 3.56
N PHE A 80 16.65 0.34 2.93
CA PHE A 80 16.27 -1.08 2.81
C PHE A 80 16.30 -1.52 1.36
N LYS A 81 16.89 -2.69 1.09
CA LYS A 81 16.92 -3.26 -0.27
C LYS A 81 15.65 -4.01 -0.60
N PHE A 82 15.08 -3.71 -1.77
CA PHE A 82 13.90 -4.41 -2.27
C PHE A 82 14.23 -5.34 -3.44
N ARG A 83 13.19 -5.99 -3.98
CA ARG A 83 13.29 -6.82 -5.18
C ARG A 83 13.39 -5.91 -6.41
N GLU A 84 14.08 -6.39 -7.43
CA GLU A 84 14.25 -5.68 -8.71
C GLU A 84 12.97 -5.71 -9.56
N LEU A 85 12.87 -4.81 -10.55
CA LEU A 85 11.72 -4.69 -11.44
C LEU A 85 11.17 -6.02 -11.99
N PRO A 86 12.01 -6.97 -12.50
CA PRO A 86 11.50 -8.22 -13.06
C PRO A 86 10.66 -9.04 -12.08
N TYR A 87 10.94 -8.94 -10.77
CA TYR A 87 10.17 -9.63 -9.74
C TYR A 87 8.71 -9.19 -9.74
N PHE A 88 8.46 -7.88 -9.87
CA PHE A 88 7.09 -7.32 -9.84
C PHE A 88 6.33 -7.61 -11.13
N GLU A 89 7.02 -7.60 -12.27
CA GLU A 89 6.42 -8.01 -13.56
C GLU A 89 6.05 -9.49 -13.56
N GLU A 90 6.95 -10.35 -13.09
CA GLU A 90 6.71 -11.79 -12.96
C GLU A 90 5.55 -12.06 -11.99
N MET A 91 5.48 -11.34 -10.86
CA MET A 91 4.37 -11.49 -9.91
C MET A 91 3.01 -11.18 -10.54
N GLN A 92 2.90 -10.09 -11.30
CA GLN A 92 1.65 -9.74 -11.98
C GLN A 92 1.29 -10.74 -13.07
N LYS A 93 2.28 -11.25 -13.84
CA LYS A 93 2.04 -12.29 -14.86
C LYS A 93 1.59 -13.61 -14.25
N LEU A 94 2.17 -14.01 -13.11
CA LEU A 94 1.96 -15.33 -12.53
C LEU A 94 0.67 -15.41 -11.73
N TYR A 95 0.30 -14.33 -11.05
CA TYR A 95 -0.86 -14.28 -10.17
C TYR A 95 -2.06 -13.54 -10.77
N ASP A 96 -1.90 -12.86 -11.91
CA ASP A 96 -2.97 -12.19 -12.65
C ASP A 96 -3.90 -11.37 -11.75
N ASP A 97 -5.19 -11.71 -11.66
CA ASP A 97 -6.20 -11.03 -10.85
C ASP A 97 -6.04 -11.21 -9.33
N HIS A 98 -5.17 -12.12 -8.90
CA HIS A 98 -4.82 -12.36 -7.50
C HIS A 98 -3.65 -11.48 -6.99
N ALA A 99 -3.08 -10.64 -7.84
CA ALA A 99 -2.04 -9.68 -7.46
C ALA A 99 -2.34 -8.28 -8.02
N MET A 100 -2.04 -7.25 -7.24
CA MET A 100 -2.29 -5.87 -7.66
C MET A 100 -1.15 -4.95 -7.22
N LEU A 101 -0.65 -4.15 -8.15
CA LEU A 101 0.12 -2.95 -7.83
C LEU A 101 -0.83 -1.75 -7.81
N LYS A 102 -0.81 -0.98 -6.72
CA LYS A 102 -1.67 0.21 -6.57
C LYS A 102 -0.82 1.45 -6.40
N LEU A 103 -1.26 2.53 -7.04
CA LEU A 103 -0.67 3.85 -6.93
C LEU A 103 -1.65 4.82 -6.30
N ALA A 104 -1.21 5.51 -5.25
CA ALA A 104 -1.90 6.69 -4.72
C ALA A 104 -1.34 7.94 -5.38
N TYR A 105 -2.21 8.82 -5.88
CA TYR A 105 -1.82 10.04 -6.60
C TYR A 105 -2.83 11.17 -6.41
N ILE A 106 -2.43 12.39 -6.74
CA ILE A 106 -3.32 13.56 -6.82
C ILE A 106 -3.35 13.99 -8.29
N ASP A 107 -4.55 14.11 -8.87
CA ASP A 107 -4.72 14.72 -10.18
C ASP A 107 -4.68 16.24 -10.03
N LEU A 108 -3.60 16.86 -10.50
CA LEU A 108 -3.39 18.30 -10.36
C LEU A 108 -4.42 19.12 -11.14
N ASN A 109 -4.91 18.63 -12.28
CA ASN A 109 -5.91 19.34 -13.06
C ASN A 109 -7.25 19.37 -12.33
N GLU A 110 -7.66 18.25 -11.76
CA GLU A 110 -8.89 18.20 -10.94
C GLU A 110 -8.75 18.97 -9.62
N TYR A 111 -7.58 18.88 -8.99
CA TYR A 111 -7.29 19.60 -7.75
C TYR A 111 -7.36 21.12 -7.97
N LEU A 112 -6.76 21.62 -9.06
CA LEU A 112 -6.85 23.04 -9.45
C LEU A 112 -8.30 23.48 -9.69
N LYS A 113 -9.09 22.69 -10.42
CA LYS A 113 -10.52 22.97 -10.63
C LYS A 113 -11.28 23.06 -9.30
N THR A 114 -10.99 22.14 -8.38
CA THR A 114 -11.61 22.12 -7.04
C THR A 114 -11.29 23.38 -6.25
N ILE A 115 -10.04 23.84 -6.29
CA ILE A 115 -9.62 25.10 -5.63
C ILE A 115 -10.33 26.30 -6.25
N GLN A 116 -10.38 26.38 -7.59
CA GLN A 116 -11.04 27.47 -8.30
C GLN A 116 -12.53 27.56 -7.96
N LEU A 117 -13.24 26.42 -7.90
CA LEU A 117 -14.65 26.38 -7.51
C LEU A 117 -14.86 26.86 -6.06
N LYS A 118 -13.99 26.44 -5.13
CA LYS A 118 -14.06 26.91 -3.73
C LYS A 118 -13.83 28.41 -3.62
N GLN A 119 -12.93 28.99 -4.43
CA GLN A 119 -12.68 30.43 -4.48
C GLN A 119 -13.87 31.23 -5.03
N GLN A 120 -14.65 30.67 -5.96
CA GLN A 120 -15.84 31.32 -6.52
C GLN A 120 -17.05 31.30 -5.58
N GLN A 121 -17.03 30.43 -4.57
CA GLN A 121 -18.11 30.28 -3.57
C GLN A 121 -17.85 31.09 -2.28
N LEU A 122 -16.69 31.72 -2.17
CA LEU A 122 -16.30 32.64 -1.10
C LEU A 122 -16.57 34.09 -1.51
#